data_AF-A0A2H0V3S9-F1
#
_entry.id   AF-A0A2H0V3S9-F1
#
_cell.length_a   1.000
_cell.length_b   1.000
_cell.length_c   1.000
_cell.angle_alpha   90.00
_cell.angle_beta   90.00
_cell.angle_gamma   90.00
#
_symmetry.space_group_name_H-M   'P 1'
#
loop_
_entity.id
_entity.type
_entity.pdbx_description
1 polymer ?
#
loop_
_entity_poly.entity_id
_entity_poly.type
_entity_poly.pdbx_seq_one_letter_code
_entity_poly.pdbx_strand_id
1 'polypeptide(L)'
;MLSYLDQDKISALLYGRFSRKNPFPKRLVPGETKEVYRARLLRWYDEQALYVCRKREELFHNEEKAHQLIDPPENKTPAVVGEKNTKPLVFVTSPMVAQFYPKPSPTEPPFVNIGQRVMPETIVCCVETFKVYSDLKAGIAGIIRMVCVEDGATIQNGEKLIGIEPD
;
A
#
# COMPACT_ATOMS: atom_id res chain seq x y z
N MET A 1 6.65 -9.79 0.66
CA MET A 1 5.43 -10.42 1.27
C MET A 1 4.25 -9.44 1.16
N LEU A 2 3.39 -9.60 0.15
CA LEU A 2 2.29 -8.68 -0.15
C LEU A 2 1.30 -8.57 1.01
N SER A 3 0.98 -7.34 1.42
CA SER A 3 0.06 -7.07 2.52
C SER A 3 -1.35 -7.58 2.19
N TYR A 4 -2.18 -7.85 3.19
CA TYR A 4 -3.56 -8.32 2.96
C TYR A 4 -4.36 -7.36 2.05
N LEU A 5 -4.13 -6.06 2.18
CA LEU A 5 -4.75 -5.01 1.36
C LEU A 5 -4.30 -5.08 -0.12
N ASP A 6 -3.08 -5.55 -0.38
CA ASP A 6 -2.56 -5.78 -1.72
C ASP A 6 -3.21 -7.00 -2.38
N GLN A 7 -3.53 -8.03 -1.59
CA GLN A 7 -4.17 -9.25 -2.08
C GLN A 7 -5.59 -8.98 -2.58
N ASP A 8 -6.35 -8.14 -1.87
CA ASP A 8 -7.70 -7.74 -2.27
C ASP A 8 -7.68 -6.85 -3.52
N LYS A 9 -6.75 -5.91 -3.61
CA LYS A 9 -6.55 -5.05 -4.79
C LYS A 9 -6.17 -5.88 -6.03
N ILE A 10 -5.21 -6.80 -5.90
CA ILE A 10 -4.81 -7.72 -6.97
C ILE A 10 -6.01 -8.56 -7.41
N SER A 11 -6.79 -9.09 -6.46
CA SER A 11 -7.96 -9.90 -6.77
C SER A 11 -8.98 -9.08 -7.55
N ALA A 12 -9.34 -7.88 -7.09
CA ALA A 12 -10.27 -6.98 -7.77
C ALA A 12 -9.81 -6.62 -9.20
N LEU A 13 -8.52 -6.36 -9.40
CA LEU A 13 -7.95 -6.07 -10.72
C LEU A 13 -8.00 -7.27 -11.65
N LEU A 14 -7.66 -8.46 -11.15
CA LEU A 14 -7.73 -9.71 -11.90
C LEU A 14 -9.18 -10.06 -12.27
N TYR A 15 -10.14 -9.85 -11.35
CA TYR A 15 -11.57 -9.95 -11.63
C TYR A 15 -11.99 -9.02 -12.77
N GLY A 16 -11.64 -7.73 -12.67
CA GLY A 16 -11.95 -6.73 -13.70
C GLY A 16 -11.30 -7.04 -15.05
N ARG A 17 -10.11 -7.67 -15.07
CA ARG A 17 -9.43 -8.07 -16.29
C ARG A 17 -10.07 -9.30 -16.93
N PHE A 18 -10.43 -10.32 -16.14
CA PHE A 18 -11.12 -11.50 -16.65
C PHE A 18 -12.48 -11.11 -17.22
N SER A 19 -13.29 -10.35 -16.47
CA SER A 19 -14.63 -9.96 -16.89
C SER A 19 -14.62 -9.15 -18.21
N ARG A 20 -13.62 -8.29 -18.41
CA ARG A 20 -13.43 -7.56 -19.67
C ARG A 20 -13.04 -8.46 -20.85
N LYS A 21 -12.24 -9.50 -20.62
CA LYS A 21 -11.80 -10.43 -21.68
C LYS A 21 -12.85 -11.51 -21.99
N ASN A 22 -13.61 -11.93 -20.98
CA ASN A 22 -14.58 -13.02 -21.04
C ASN A 22 -15.93 -12.54 -20.47
N PRO A 23 -16.64 -11.63 -21.15
CA PRO A 23 -17.92 -11.12 -20.65
C PRO A 23 -18.98 -12.23 -20.63
N PHE A 24 -19.75 -12.33 -19.54
CA PHE A 24 -20.87 -13.26 -19.49
C PHE A 24 -22.05 -12.75 -20.34
N PRO A 25 -22.54 -13.52 -21.32
CA PRO A 25 -23.76 -13.17 -22.06
C PRO A 25 -25.00 -13.38 -21.18
N LYS A 26 -25.55 -12.26 -20.66
CA LYS A 26 -26.71 -12.23 -19.75
C LYS A 26 -28.05 -12.65 -20.39
N ARG A 27 -28.05 -13.01 -21.68
CA ARG A 27 -29.25 -13.43 -22.40
C ARG A 27 -29.34 -14.96 -22.42
N LEU A 28 -30.54 -15.47 -22.18
CA LEU A 28 -30.87 -16.86 -22.45
C LEU A 28 -30.68 -17.15 -23.95
N VAL A 29 -30.02 -18.26 -24.25
CA VAL A 29 -29.92 -18.75 -25.63
C VAL A 29 -31.31 -19.31 -26.03
N PRO A 30 -31.75 -19.16 -27.30
CA PRO A 30 -33.00 -19.77 -27.74
C PRO A 30 -33.02 -21.28 -27.46
N GLY A 31 -34.02 -21.76 -26.72
CA GLY A 31 -34.14 -23.16 -26.30
C GLY A 31 -33.39 -23.52 -25.01
N GLU A 32 -32.65 -22.58 -24.38
CA GLU A 32 -31.99 -22.80 -23.10
C GLU A 32 -32.98 -22.72 -21.94
N THR A 33 -32.97 -23.72 -21.07
CA THR A 33 -33.76 -23.67 -19.82
C THR A 33 -33.06 -22.81 -18.77
N LYS A 34 -33.82 -22.38 -17.74
CA LYS A 34 -33.25 -21.59 -16.63
C LYS A 34 -32.15 -22.34 -15.89
N GLU A 35 -32.24 -23.66 -15.82
CA GLU A 35 -31.27 -24.55 -15.19
C GLU A 35 -29.95 -24.55 -15.97
N VAL A 36 -30.01 -24.61 -17.30
CA VAL A 36 -28.82 -24.56 -18.16
C VAL A 36 -28.16 -23.17 -18.08
N TYR A 37 -28.95 -22.10 -18.06
CA TYR A 37 -28.42 -20.74 -17.84
C TYR A 37 -27.72 -20.59 -16.48
N ARG A 38 -28.33 -21.10 -15.41
CA ARG A 38 -27.72 -21.10 -14.07
C ARG A 38 -26.41 -21.89 -14.07
N ALA A 39 -26.39 -23.09 -14.66
CA ALA A 39 -25.19 -23.91 -14.76
C ALA A 39 -24.07 -23.20 -15.54
N ARG A 40 -24.41 -22.52 -16.63
CA ARG A 40 -23.46 -21.72 -17.43
C ARG A 40 -22.94 -20.52 -16.65
N LEU A 41 -23.80 -19.85 -15.89
CA LEU A 41 -23.43 -18.74 -15.01
C LEU A 41 -22.49 -19.20 -13.89
N LEU A 42 -22.81 -20.32 -13.23
CA LEU A 42 -21.96 -20.95 -12.20
C LEU A 42 -20.58 -21.30 -12.77
N ARG A 43 -20.53 -21.99 -13.92
CA ARG A 43 -19.25 -22.31 -14.59
C ARG A 43 -18.41 -21.06 -14.88
N TRP A 44 -19.06 -19.97 -15.32
CA TRP A 44 -18.36 -18.72 -15.57
C TRP A 44 -17.79 -18.09 -14.28
N TYR A 45 -18.51 -18.15 -13.16
CA TYR A 45 -17.99 -17.73 -11.86
C TYR A 45 -16.87 -18.64 -11.34
N ASP A 46 -16.95 -19.95 -11.57
CA ASP A 46 -15.90 -20.89 -11.19
C ASP A 46 -14.62 -20.63 -11.99
N GLU A 47 -14.73 -20.41 -13.31
CA GLU A 47 -13.60 -20.04 -14.16
C GLU A 47 -12.97 -18.70 -13.75
N GLN A 48 -13.78 -17.74 -13.33
CA GLN A 48 -13.28 -16.48 -12.75
C GLN A 48 -12.47 -16.71 -11.49
N ALA A 49 -13.01 -17.48 -10.54
CA ALA A 49 -12.34 -17.78 -9.30
C ALA A 49 -11.01 -18.50 -9.55
N LEU A 50 -11.00 -19.50 -10.46
CA LEU A 50 -9.80 -20.21 -10.85
C LEU A 50 -8.75 -19.31 -11.53
N TYR A 51 -9.18 -18.40 -12.41
CA TYR A 51 -8.27 -17.42 -13.03
C TYR A 51 -7.62 -16.52 -12.00
N VAL A 52 -8.41 -15.98 -11.07
CA VAL A 52 -7.91 -15.11 -10.00
C VAL A 52 -6.95 -15.87 -9.10
N CYS A 53 -7.30 -17.06 -8.62
CA CYS A 53 -6.44 -17.89 -7.78
C CYS A 53 -5.08 -18.18 -8.45
N ARG A 54 -5.09 -18.69 -9.69
CA ARG A 54 -3.86 -19.04 -10.43
C ARG A 54 -2.99 -17.80 -10.69
N LYS A 55 -3.58 -16.72 -11.19
CA LYS A 55 -2.82 -15.50 -11.51
C LYS A 55 -2.30 -14.82 -10.27
N ARG A 56 -3.06 -14.86 -9.18
CA ARG A 56 -2.61 -14.35 -7.89
C ARG A 56 -1.41 -15.15 -7.39
N GLU A 57 -1.43 -16.48 -7.45
CA GLU A 57 -0.27 -17.32 -7.11
C GLU A 57 0.96 -17.00 -7.99
N GLU A 58 0.79 -16.87 -9.30
CA GLU A 58 1.89 -16.47 -10.20
C GLU A 58 2.50 -15.12 -9.82
N LEU A 59 1.67 -14.15 -9.38
CA LEU A 59 2.11 -12.83 -8.95
C LEU A 59 2.73 -12.86 -7.55
N PHE A 60 2.24 -13.69 -6.65
CA PHE A 60 2.88 -13.91 -5.34
C PHE A 60 4.30 -14.43 -5.48
N HIS A 61 4.55 -15.34 -6.44
CA HIS A 61 5.89 -15.84 -6.72
C HIS A 61 6.76 -14.83 -7.51
N ASN A 62 6.18 -13.74 -7.97
CA ASN A 62 6.86 -12.70 -8.73
C ASN A 62 6.54 -11.33 -8.13
N GLU A 63 7.24 -10.99 -7.05
CA GLU A 63 6.99 -9.77 -6.26
C GLU A 63 7.02 -8.51 -7.12
N GLU A 64 7.94 -8.39 -8.08
CA GLU A 64 8.05 -7.23 -8.99
C GLU A 64 6.78 -7.06 -9.86
N LYS A 65 6.23 -8.15 -10.41
CA LYS A 65 4.98 -8.09 -11.18
C LYS A 65 3.77 -7.78 -10.31
N ALA A 66 3.77 -8.21 -9.05
CA ALA A 66 2.67 -7.92 -8.14
C ALA A 66 2.60 -6.43 -7.80
N HIS A 67 3.74 -5.83 -7.44
CA HIS A 67 3.84 -4.40 -7.15
C HIS A 67 3.42 -3.53 -8.35
N GLN A 68 3.89 -3.87 -9.56
CA GLN A 68 3.50 -3.16 -10.79
C GLN A 68 2.00 -3.19 -11.11
N LEU A 69 1.23 -4.16 -10.59
CA LEU A 69 -0.22 -4.22 -10.79
C LEU A 69 -1.00 -3.43 -9.74
N ILE A 70 -0.48 -3.33 -8.53
CA ILE A 70 -1.10 -2.59 -7.42
C ILE A 70 -0.88 -1.09 -7.61
N ASP A 71 0.31 -0.72 -8.08
CA ASP A 71 0.67 0.68 -8.31
C ASP A 71 0.03 1.17 -9.63
N PRO A 72 -0.73 2.29 -9.61
CA PRO A 72 -1.19 2.94 -10.82
C PRO A 72 -0.02 3.25 -11.76
N PRO A 73 -0.21 3.25 -13.09
CA PRO A 73 0.85 3.60 -14.03
C PRO A 73 1.08 5.13 -14.05
N GLU A 74 1.62 5.68 -12.97
CA GLU A 74 2.13 7.06 -12.90
C GLU A 74 3.46 7.10 -12.14
N ASN A 75 4.54 6.59 -12.73
CA ASN A 75 5.83 7.29 -12.66
C ASN A 75 6.85 6.79 -13.70
N LYS A 76 6.90 7.50 -14.84
CA LYS A 76 8.12 7.65 -15.64
C LYS A 76 8.36 9.14 -15.89
N THR A 77 8.87 9.84 -14.86
CA THR A 77 9.95 10.90 -14.79
C THR A 77 9.95 12.06 -15.83
N PRO A 78 10.51 13.29 -15.58
CA PRO A 78 11.41 13.73 -14.49
C PRO A 78 11.18 15.14 -13.85
N ALA A 79 11.82 15.32 -12.67
CA ALA A 79 12.40 16.51 -12.03
C ALA A 79 11.82 17.94 -12.22
N VAL A 80 11.56 18.65 -11.10
CA VAL A 80 12.11 20.00 -10.87
C VAL A 80 12.49 20.21 -9.40
N VAL A 81 13.57 20.99 -9.24
CA VAL A 81 14.51 21.22 -8.13
C VAL A 81 13.98 22.08 -6.98
N GLY A 82 14.46 21.78 -5.78
CA GLY A 82 14.69 22.74 -4.69
C GLY A 82 16.00 22.40 -3.94
N GLU A 83 17.06 23.18 -4.20
CA GLU A 83 18.35 23.27 -3.48
C GLU A 83 18.16 23.48 -1.95
N LYS A 84 19.04 23.19 -0.97
CA LYS A 84 20.51 23.06 -0.84
C LYS A 84 20.81 22.47 0.57
N ASN A 85 21.56 21.36 0.66
CA ASN A 85 22.65 21.04 1.60
C ASN A 85 22.87 19.53 1.68
N THR A 86 24.07 19.12 1.33
CA THR A 86 24.49 17.73 1.16
C THR A 86 24.95 17.13 2.49
N LYS A 87 23.98 16.81 3.35
CA LYS A 87 24.18 15.77 4.36
C LYS A 87 23.29 14.59 4.00
N PRO A 88 23.79 13.34 4.05
CA PRO A 88 22.96 12.18 3.82
C PRO A 88 21.84 12.15 4.87
N LEU A 89 20.60 12.12 4.41
CA LEU A 89 19.43 11.98 5.28
C LEU A 89 19.46 10.60 5.93
N VAL A 90 19.31 10.57 7.25
CA VAL A 90 19.07 9.36 8.01
C VAL A 90 17.57 9.15 8.09
N PHE A 91 17.11 7.98 7.65
CA PHE A 91 15.70 7.65 7.63
C PHE A 91 15.30 6.87 8.88
N VAL A 92 14.28 7.37 9.57
CA VAL A 92 13.54 6.57 10.56
C VAL A 92 12.69 5.58 9.78
N THR A 93 12.89 4.30 10.04
CA THR A 93 12.19 3.21 9.35
C THR A 93 11.22 2.49 10.27
N SER A 94 10.19 1.88 9.70
CA SER A 94 9.25 1.10 10.50
C SER A 94 9.88 -0.22 10.98
N PRO A 95 9.82 -0.54 12.27
CA PRO A 95 10.30 -1.83 12.78
C PRO A 95 9.32 -2.97 12.47
N MET A 96 8.08 -2.69 12.07
CA MET A 96 7.03 -3.70 11.87
C MET A 96 5.97 -3.26 10.86
N VAL A 97 5.06 -4.16 10.52
CA VAL A 97 3.87 -3.80 9.75
C VAL A 97 2.88 -3.11 10.68
N ALA A 98 2.51 -1.89 10.35
CA ALA A 98 1.65 -1.05 11.20
C ALA A 98 0.88 -0.03 10.35
N GLN A 99 0.00 0.73 10.98
CA GLN A 99 -0.61 1.92 10.41
C GLN A 99 0.11 3.17 10.95
N PHE A 100 0.50 4.08 10.07
CA PHE A 100 1.26 5.28 10.41
C PHE A 100 0.34 6.45 10.79
N TYR A 101 0.66 7.10 11.92
CA TYR A 101 -0.01 8.32 12.36
C TYR A 101 1.02 9.40 12.71
N PRO A 102 1.04 10.55 12.01
CA PRO A 102 1.91 11.67 12.34
C PRO A 102 1.41 12.46 13.56
N LYS A 103 0.23 12.16 14.07
CA LYS A 103 -0.44 12.85 15.20
C LYS A 103 -0.84 11.83 16.27
N PRO A 104 -0.89 12.22 17.55
CA PRO A 104 -1.40 11.36 18.63
C PRO A 104 -2.91 11.11 18.52
N SER A 105 -3.65 12.08 18.00
CA SER A 105 -5.09 11.95 17.74
C SER A 105 -5.51 12.78 16.50
N PRO A 106 -6.66 12.48 15.87
CA PRO A 106 -7.10 13.19 14.66
C PRO A 106 -7.32 14.69 14.84
N THR A 107 -7.56 15.12 16.08
CA THR A 107 -7.82 16.52 16.47
C THR A 107 -6.58 17.24 16.99
N GLU A 108 -5.48 16.53 17.22
CA GLU A 108 -4.25 17.10 17.78
C GLU A 108 -3.21 17.45 16.70
N PRO A 109 -2.29 18.38 17.00
CA PRO A 109 -1.22 18.72 16.09
C PRO A 109 -0.27 17.52 15.87
N PRO A 110 0.46 17.48 14.75
CA PRO A 110 1.50 16.48 14.51
C PRO A 110 2.55 16.49 15.62
N PHE A 111 3.13 15.33 15.91
CA PHE A 111 4.25 15.22 16.86
C PHE A 111 5.39 16.16 16.47
N VAL A 112 5.63 16.27 15.16
CA VAL A 112 6.74 17.04 14.60
C VAL A 112 6.38 17.67 13.26
N ASN A 113 7.01 18.82 12.98
CA ASN A 113 6.87 19.55 11.71
C ASN A 113 8.17 19.53 10.90
N ILE A 114 8.05 19.71 9.57
CA ILE A 114 9.21 19.87 8.69
C ILE A 114 9.98 21.14 9.13
N GLY A 115 11.30 21.00 9.28
CA GLY A 115 12.18 22.05 9.79
C GLY A 115 12.35 22.05 11.31
N GLN A 116 11.64 21.21 12.05
CA GLN A 116 11.79 21.08 13.50
C GLN A 116 13.05 20.28 13.85
N ARG A 117 13.76 20.72 14.89
CA ARG A 117 14.88 19.99 15.48
C ARG A 117 14.38 18.93 16.46
N VAL A 118 14.92 17.72 16.36
CA VAL A 118 14.57 16.56 17.20
C VAL A 118 15.81 15.98 17.85
N MET A 119 15.63 15.38 19.03
CA MET A 119 16.65 14.62 19.76
C MET A 119 16.37 13.11 19.61
N PRO A 120 17.34 12.23 19.92
CA PRO A 120 17.15 10.79 19.78
C PRO A 120 15.91 10.24 20.50
N GLU A 121 15.57 10.81 21.66
CA GLU A 121 14.42 10.41 22.48
C GLU A 121 13.10 11.09 22.07
N THR A 122 13.12 12.03 21.13
CA THR A 122 11.93 12.76 20.69
C THR A 122 11.00 11.82 19.91
N ILE A 123 9.73 11.80 20.27
CA ILE A 123 8.68 11.08 19.56
C ILE A 123 8.39 11.80 18.25
N VAL A 124 8.48 11.09 17.13
CA VAL A 124 8.32 11.66 15.78
C VAL A 124 7.03 11.20 15.09
N CYS A 125 6.52 10.02 15.43
CA CYS A 125 5.24 9.51 14.95
C CYS A 125 4.74 8.41 15.88
N CYS A 126 3.47 8.05 15.72
CA CYS A 126 2.86 6.90 16.36
C CYS A 126 2.52 5.86 15.30
N VAL A 127 2.65 4.57 15.65
CA VAL A 127 2.27 3.46 14.79
C VAL A 127 1.27 2.56 15.49
N GLU A 128 0.28 2.07 14.74
CA GLU A 128 -0.77 1.19 15.26
C GLU A 128 -0.65 -0.22 14.68
N THR A 129 -0.58 -1.22 15.56
CA THR A 129 -0.58 -2.64 15.18
C THR A 129 -1.56 -3.40 16.08
N PHE A 130 -2.57 -4.04 15.49
CA PHE A 130 -3.62 -4.78 16.22
C PHE A 130 -4.27 -4.00 17.39
N LYS A 131 -4.58 -2.70 17.17
CA LYS A 131 -5.13 -1.77 18.18
C LYS A 131 -4.16 -1.40 19.31
N VAL A 132 -2.86 -1.66 19.13
CA VAL A 132 -1.81 -1.21 20.04
C VAL A 132 -1.09 -0.04 19.39
N TYR A 133 -1.11 1.10 20.06
CA TYR A 133 -0.39 2.31 19.66
C TYR A 133 1.01 2.30 20.27
N SER A 134 2.04 2.46 19.43
CA SER A 134 3.44 2.50 19.82
C SER A 134 4.10 3.77 19.31
N ASP A 135 4.76 4.50 20.19
CA ASP A 135 5.48 5.71 19.84
C ASP A 135 6.83 5.37 19.19
N LEU A 136 7.10 5.99 18.05
CA LEU A 136 8.41 5.90 17.39
C LEU A 136 9.24 7.13 17.72
N LYS A 137 10.47 6.86 18.18
CA LYS A 137 11.47 7.87 18.51
C LYS A 137 12.37 8.17 17.31
N ALA A 138 12.94 9.37 17.26
CA ALA A 138 13.85 9.79 16.19
C ALA A 138 15.12 8.93 16.11
N GLY A 139 15.65 8.45 17.25
CA GLY A 139 16.88 7.67 17.34
C GLY A 139 18.18 8.45 17.07
N ILE A 140 18.07 9.65 16.48
CA ILE A 140 19.19 10.55 16.18
C ILE A 140 18.82 12.01 16.43
N ALA A 141 19.82 12.84 16.72
CA ALA A 141 19.67 14.29 16.79
C ALA A 141 19.78 14.91 15.39
N GLY A 142 18.87 15.81 15.04
CA GLY A 142 18.91 16.49 13.74
C GLY A 142 17.66 17.29 13.41
N ILE A 143 17.51 17.66 12.14
CA ILE A 143 16.38 18.44 11.63
C ILE A 143 15.53 17.60 10.70
N ILE A 144 14.22 17.63 10.87
CA ILE A 144 13.29 16.92 9.98
C ILE A 144 13.22 17.63 8.63
N ARG A 145 13.48 16.90 7.56
CA ARG A 145 13.42 17.44 6.18
C ARG A 145 12.20 16.98 5.41
N MET A 146 11.72 15.76 5.67
CA MET A 146 10.56 15.23 4.96
C MET A 146 9.88 14.11 5.75
N VAL A 147 8.57 13.97 5.53
CA VAL A 147 7.76 12.81 5.91
C VAL A 147 7.40 12.09 4.62
N CYS A 148 7.70 10.80 4.55
CA CYS A 148 7.57 9.98 3.34
C CYS A 148 6.22 9.25 3.24
N VAL A 149 5.39 9.32 4.29
CA VAL A 149 4.17 8.52 4.43
C VAL A 149 2.99 9.42 4.85
N GLU A 150 1.81 9.11 4.35
CA GLU A 150 0.57 9.83 4.64
C GLU A 150 -0.12 9.36 5.93
N ASP A 151 -0.94 10.23 6.53
CA ASP A 151 -1.74 9.96 7.72
C ASP A 151 -2.70 8.78 7.49
N GLY A 152 -2.61 7.74 8.32
CA GLY A 152 -3.43 6.54 8.23
C GLY A 152 -2.97 5.53 7.17
N ALA A 153 -1.83 5.73 6.52
CA ALA A 153 -1.30 4.78 5.55
C ALA A 153 -0.78 3.50 6.25
N THR A 154 -0.90 2.36 5.57
CA THR A 154 -0.32 1.10 6.03
C THR A 154 1.16 1.06 5.65
N ILE A 155 2.03 0.82 6.61
CA ILE A 155 3.49 0.77 6.46
C ILE A 155 4.02 -0.65 6.66
N GLN A 156 5.11 -0.98 5.97
CA GLN A 156 5.79 -2.28 6.03
C GLN A 156 7.10 -2.18 6.82
N ASN A 157 7.61 -3.33 7.26
CA ASN A 157 8.92 -3.40 7.92
C ASN A 157 10.02 -2.85 7.00
N GLY A 158 10.85 -1.95 7.54
CA GLY A 158 11.94 -1.29 6.81
C GLY A 158 11.51 -0.12 5.94
N GLU A 159 10.21 0.19 5.86
CA GLU A 159 9.71 1.33 5.09
C GLU A 159 10.16 2.65 5.71
N LYS A 160 10.59 3.60 4.87
CA LYS A 160 11.10 4.90 5.29
C LYS A 160 9.94 5.82 5.66
N LEU A 161 9.93 6.32 6.89
CA LEU A 161 8.85 7.14 7.41
C LEU A 161 9.22 8.62 7.39
N ILE A 162 10.38 8.97 7.97
CA ILE A 162 10.81 10.35 8.19
C ILE A 162 12.29 10.47 7.85
N GLY A 163 12.64 11.48 7.05
CA GLY A 163 14.01 11.85 6.73
C GLY A 163 14.54 12.93 7.67
N ILE A 164 15.58 12.60 8.43
CA ILE A 164 16.25 13.50 9.37
C ILE A 164 17.63 13.85 8.82
N GLU A 165 17.93 15.14 8.74
CA GLU A 165 19.29 15.63 8.50
C GLU A 165 20.05 15.64 9.83
N PRO A 166 21.06 14.77 10.02
CA PRO A 166 21.81 14.72 11.27
C PRO A 166 22.63 16.00 11.50
N ASP A 167 22.71 16.42 12.75
CA ASP A 167 23.54 17.56 13.18
C ASP A 167 25.04 17.29 12.96
#